data_AF-A0A399ZQB4-F1
#
_entry.id   AF-A0A399ZQB4-F1
#
_cell.length_a   1.000
_cell.length_b   1.000
_cell.length_c   1.000
_cell.angle_alpha   90.00
_cell.angle_beta   90.00
_cell.angle_gamma   90.00
#
_symmetry.space_group_name_H-M   'P 1'
#
loop_
_entity.id
_entity.type
_entity.pdbx_description
1 polymer ?
#
loop_
_entity_poly.entity_id
_entity_poly.type
_entity_poly.pdbx_seq_one_letter_code
_entity_poly.pdbx_strand_id
1 'polypeptide(L)'
;MKNKRESSQSSASYRKVAFNEYPPFCAYCGFGIKGILQVAHLNHNRKDNSVGNLVILCPTCHKMYDGNLISKEILVILRDNPRKLDWSSSMKDAGIKAARTRKARAAGRKAAETRRRNQQTKKA
;
A
#
# COMPACT_ATOMS: atom_id res chain seq x y z
N MET A 1 56.04 4.56 -1.52
CA MET A 1 55.24 4.81 -2.74
C MET A 1 53.79 4.46 -2.43
N LYS A 2 52.87 5.44 -2.48
CA LYS A 2 51.45 5.24 -2.15
C LYS A 2 50.71 4.85 -3.44
N ASN A 3 50.30 3.58 -3.57
CA ASN A 3 49.46 3.13 -4.68
C ASN A 3 48.01 3.59 -4.45
N LYS A 4 47.63 4.68 -5.12
CA LYS A 4 46.27 5.18 -5.25
C LYS A 4 45.50 4.18 -6.14
N ARG A 5 44.70 3.31 -5.54
CA ARG A 5 43.78 2.45 -6.31
C ARG A 5 42.79 3.37 -7.02
N GLU A 6 42.84 3.38 -8.35
CA GLU A 6 41.86 4.03 -9.20
C GLU A 6 40.47 3.55 -8.81
N SER A 7 39.56 4.48 -8.53
CA SER A 7 38.19 4.16 -8.16
C SER A 7 37.47 3.61 -9.39
N SER A 8 37.53 2.30 -9.58
CA SER A 8 36.62 1.56 -10.45
C SER A 8 35.21 2.01 -10.09
N GLN A 9 34.49 2.63 -11.03
CA GLN A 9 33.09 3.02 -10.86
C GLN A 9 32.35 1.86 -10.20
N SER A 10 32.02 2.00 -8.91
CA SER A 10 31.30 0.96 -8.20
C SER A 10 29.94 0.90 -8.85
N SER A 11 29.68 -0.14 -9.64
CA SER A 11 28.37 -0.36 -10.24
C SER A 11 27.35 -0.30 -9.11
N ALA A 12 26.51 0.74 -9.13
CA ALA A 12 25.52 0.92 -8.07
C ALA A 12 24.68 -0.35 -8.01
N SER A 13 24.56 -0.93 -6.82
CA SER A 13 23.71 -2.12 -6.63
C SER A 13 22.34 -1.86 -7.24
N TYR A 14 21.84 -2.77 -8.07
CA TYR A 14 20.52 -2.68 -8.71
C TYR A 14 19.40 -2.32 -7.72
N ARG A 15 19.55 -2.78 -6.47
CA ARG A 15 18.67 -2.40 -5.37
C ARG A 15 18.69 -0.89 -5.11
N LYS A 16 19.87 -0.27 -5.00
CA LYS A 16 20.00 1.18 -4.82
C LYS A 16 19.39 1.93 -6.01
N VAL A 17 19.64 1.48 -7.23
CA VAL A 17 19.07 2.08 -8.45
C VAL A 17 17.54 2.07 -8.39
N ALA A 18 16.93 0.91 -8.14
CA ALA A 18 15.47 0.78 -8.08
C ALA A 18 14.83 1.61 -6.97
N PHE A 19 15.40 1.62 -5.75
CA PHE A 19 14.84 2.38 -4.61
C PHE A 19 15.09 3.89 -4.68
N ASN A 20 15.99 4.35 -5.56
CA ASN A 20 16.18 5.77 -5.83
C ASN A 20 15.16 6.27 -6.86
N GLU A 21 14.83 5.45 -7.86
CA GLU A 21 13.86 5.83 -8.90
C GLU A 21 12.41 5.63 -8.44
N TYR A 22 12.11 4.44 -7.90
CA TYR A 22 10.75 4.02 -7.64
C TYR A 22 10.39 4.13 -6.16
N PRO A 23 9.13 4.48 -5.85
CA PRO A 23 8.65 4.52 -4.48
C PRO A 23 8.73 3.14 -3.81
N PRO A 24 8.96 3.07 -2.48
CA PRO A 24 9.23 1.82 -1.78
C PRO A 24 7.94 1.05 -1.47
N PHE A 25 7.18 0.68 -2.50
CA PHE A 25 6.03 -0.22 -2.41
C PHE A 25 6.08 -1.30 -3.50
N CYS A 26 5.43 -2.42 -3.25
CA CYS A 26 5.22 -3.46 -4.25
C CYS A 26 4.34 -2.90 -5.38
N ALA A 27 4.85 -2.87 -6.62
CA ALA A 27 4.09 -2.39 -7.77
C ALA A 27 2.76 -3.13 -7.94
N TYR A 28 2.75 -4.44 -7.71
CA TYR A 28 1.56 -5.29 -7.91
C TYR A 28 0.49 -5.10 -6.82
N CYS A 29 0.84 -5.32 -5.55
CA CYS A 29 -0.16 -5.36 -4.46
C CYS A 29 -0.14 -4.13 -3.53
N GLY A 30 0.83 -3.23 -3.65
CA GLY A 30 0.93 -2.03 -2.81
C GLY A 30 1.55 -2.25 -1.41
N PHE A 31 2.04 -3.46 -1.09
CA PHE A 31 2.74 -3.71 0.18
C PHE A 31 3.94 -2.76 0.37
N GLY A 32 4.02 -2.06 1.51
CA GLY A 32 4.89 -0.89 1.71
C GLY A 32 6.00 -1.01 2.76
N ILE A 33 6.29 -2.19 3.30
CA ILE A 33 7.36 -2.34 4.32
C ILE A 33 8.72 -2.49 3.62
N LYS A 34 9.45 -1.37 3.49
CA LYS A 34 10.72 -1.26 2.76
C LYS A 34 11.75 -2.37 3.08
N GLY A 35 11.87 -2.79 4.34
CA GLY A 35 12.81 -3.82 4.77
C GLY A 35 12.55 -5.22 4.19
N ILE A 36 11.32 -5.49 3.75
CA ILE A 36 10.88 -6.79 3.23
C ILE A 36 10.84 -6.79 1.70
N LEU A 37 10.83 -5.61 1.08
CA LEU A 37 10.73 -5.46 -0.37
C LEU A 37 11.99 -5.98 -1.08
N GLN A 38 11.77 -6.59 -2.23
CA GLN A 38 12.75 -7.14 -3.14
C GLN A 38 12.69 -6.40 -4.49
N VAL A 39 13.75 -6.51 -5.28
CA VAL A 39 13.81 -5.95 -6.63
C VAL A 39 13.89 -7.11 -7.61
N ALA A 40 12.97 -7.12 -8.58
CA ALA A 40 12.92 -8.09 -9.65
C ALA A 40 13.39 -7.46 -10.97
N HIS A 41 13.99 -8.29 -11.82
CA HIS A 41 14.36 -7.94 -13.19
C HIS A 41 13.25 -8.41 -14.14
N LEU A 42 12.64 -7.48 -14.88
CA LEU A 42 11.48 -7.71 -15.75
C LEU A 42 11.78 -8.58 -16.99
N ASN A 43 13.04 -8.83 -17.30
CA ASN A 43 13.48 -9.73 -18.35
C ASN A 43 14.15 -11.00 -17.80
N HIS A 44 14.08 -11.23 -16.48
CA HIS A 44 14.79 -12.29 -15.76
C HIS A 44 16.32 -12.31 -15.94
N ASN A 45 16.91 -11.26 -16.53
CA ASN A 45 18.35 -11.11 -16.70
C ASN A 45 18.94 -10.24 -15.58
N ARG A 46 19.55 -10.89 -14.59
CA ARG A 46 20.19 -10.21 -13.43
C ARG A 46 21.36 -9.29 -13.79
N LYS A 47 21.89 -9.36 -15.02
CA LYS A 47 22.97 -8.49 -15.49
C LYS A 47 22.45 -7.16 -16.03
N ASP A 48 21.18 -7.08 -16.41
CA ASP A 48 20.56 -5.87 -16.96
C ASP A 48 20.00 -5.00 -15.83
N ASN A 49 20.82 -4.10 -15.31
CA ASN A 49 20.43 -3.18 -14.24
C ASN A 49 19.83 -1.86 -14.74
N SER A 50 19.33 -1.82 -15.98
CA SER A 50 18.64 -0.63 -16.49
C SER A 50 17.40 -0.34 -15.65
N VAL A 51 17.16 0.94 -15.34
CA VAL A 51 16.06 1.38 -14.47
C VAL A 51 14.71 0.82 -14.92
N GLY A 52 14.43 0.89 -16.22
CA GLY A 52 13.20 0.38 -16.82
C GLY A 52 13.02 -1.14 -16.71
N ASN A 53 14.09 -1.90 -16.49
CA ASN A 53 14.04 -3.35 -16.27
C ASN A 53 13.85 -3.73 -14.80
N LEU A 54 13.91 -2.77 -13.87
CA LEU A 54 13.77 -3.02 -12.44
C LEU A 54 12.34 -2.74 -11.97
N VAL A 55 11.86 -3.56 -11.04
CA VAL A 55 10.58 -3.34 -10.36
C VAL A 55 10.68 -3.75 -8.89
N ILE A 56 10.06 -2.97 -8.00
CA ILE A 56 10.00 -3.26 -6.57
C ILE A 56 8.78 -4.12 -6.28
N LEU A 57 8.98 -5.26 -5.62
CA LEU A 57 7.94 -6.24 -5.28
C LEU A 57 8.07 -6.73 -3.83
N CYS A 58 6.98 -7.20 -3.24
CA CYS A 58 7.05 -8.01 -2.02
C CYS A 58 7.50 -9.45 -2.36
N PRO A 59 8.01 -10.23 -1.39
CA PRO A 59 8.49 -11.59 -1.65
C PRO A 59 7.46 -12.52 -2.30
N THR A 60 6.19 -12.35 -1.96
CA THR A 60 5.09 -13.13 -2.56
C THR A 60 4.89 -12.80 -4.03
N CYS A 61 4.71 -11.52 -4.37
CA CYS A 61 4.50 -11.10 -5.75
C CYS A 61 5.76 -11.33 -6.61
N HIS A 62 6.96 -11.26 -6.02
CA HIS A 62 8.19 -11.60 -6.71
C HIS A 62 8.21 -13.08 -7.12
N LYS A 63 7.90 -14.01 -6.19
CA LYS A 63 7.79 -15.44 -6.52
C LYS A 63 6.69 -15.73 -7.54
N MET A 64 5.55 -15.03 -7.45
CA MET A 64 4.48 -15.18 -8.44
C MET A 64 4.91 -14.70 -9.83
N TYR A 65 5.69 -13.61 -9.91
CA TYR A 65 6.26 -13.12 -11.16
C TYR A 65 7.29 -14.11 -11.73
N ASP A 66 8.23 -14.59 -10.92
CA ASP A 66 9.20 -15.61 -11.33
C ASP A 66 8.53 -16.92 -11.77
N GLY A 67 7.38 -17.26 -11.16
CA GLY A 67 6.53 -18.39 -11.53
C GLY A 67 5.58 -18.12 -12.70
N ASN A 68 5.70 -16.98 -13.39
CA ASN A 68 4.89 -16.59 -14.54
C ASN A 68 3.37 -16.50 -14.27
N LEU A 69 2.97 -16.28 -13.02
CA LEU A 69 1.57 -16.02 -12.61
C LEU A 69 1.18 -14.54 -12.77
N ILE A 70 2.17 -13.66 -12.75
CA ILE A 70 2.01 -12.22 -12.99
C ILE A 70 2.80 -11.90 -14.26
N SER A 71 2.18 -11.21 -15.20
CA SER A 71 2.86 -10.84 -16.45
C SER A 71 3.72 -9.58 -16.26
N LYS A 72 4.77 -9.46 -17.09
CA LYS A 72 5.64 -8.27 -17.13
C LYS A 72 4.84 -7.00 -17.44
N GLU A 73 3.91 -7.10 -18.38
CA GLU A 73 3.12 -5.98 -18.90
C GLU A 73 2.29 -5.37 -17.77
N ILE A 74 1.66 -6.21 -16.95
CA ILE A 74 0.91 -5.77 -15.77
C ILE A 74 1.83 -5.08 -14.77
N LEU A 75 3.04 -5.60 -14.52
CA LEU A 75 3.98 -4.96 -13.59
C LEU A 75 4.43 -3.58 -14.08
N VAL A 76 4.70 -3.42 -15.38
CA VAL A 76 5.06 -2.13 -15.98
C VAL A 76 3.92 -1.13 -15.79
N ILE A 77 2.69 -1.52 -16.16
CA ILE A 77 1.50 -0.66 -16.00
C ILE A 77 1.33 -0.25 -14.54
N LEU A 78 1.41 -1.19 -13.60
CA LEU A 78 1.15 -0.95 -12.18
C LEU A 78 2.29 -0.21 -11.46
N ARG A 79 3.52 -0.30 -11.96
CA ARG A 79 4.69 0.47 -11.47
C ARG A 79 4.59 1.92 -11.91
N ASP A 80 4.30 2.14 -13.19
CA ASP A 80 4.35 3.46 -13.81
C ASP A 80 3.06 4.27 -13.63
N ASN A 81 1.94 3.59 -13.34
CA ASN A 81 0.66 4.22 -13.03
C ASN A 81 0.33 4.12 -11.52
N PRO A 82 0.60 5.18 -10.72
CA PRO A 82 0.32 5.17 -9.30
C PRO A 82 -1.18 5.09 -9.03
N ARG A 83 -1.60 4.03 -8.33
CA ARG A 83 -3.00 3.82 -7.92
C ARG A 83 -3.33 4.66 -6.70
N LYS A 84 -4.47 5.36 -6.73
CA LYS A 84 -5.06 5.95 -5.53
C LYS A 84 -5.86 4.87 -4.80
N LEU A 85 -5.54 4.66 -3.52
CA LEU A 85 -6.28 3.73 -2.68
C LEU A 85 -7.63 4.35 -2.31
N ASP A 86 -8.71 3.77 -2.83
CA ASP A 86 -10.06 4.12 -2.44
C ASP A 86 -10.53 3.27 -1.26
N TRP A 87 -10.39 3.83 -0.05
CA TRP A 87 -10.82 3.19 1.19
C TRP A 87 -12.33 2.94 1.27
N SER A 88 -13.15 3.63 0.46
CA SER A 88 -14.60 3.44 0.46
C SER A 88 -14.97 2.01 0.04
N SER A 89 -14.23 1.45 -0.92
CA SER A 89 -14.40 0.06 -1.39
C SER A 89 -14.22 -0.99 -0.28
N SER A 90 -13.23 -0.78 0.61
CA SER A 90 -12.94 -1.70 1.71
C SER A 90 -13.93 -1.56 2.86
N MET A 91 -14.37 -0.33 3.16
CA MET A 91 -15.32 -0.05 4.24
C MET A 91 -16.76 -0.45 3.89
N LYS A 92 -17.09 -0.64 2.60
CA LYS A 92 -18.43 -1.01 2.12
C LYS A 92 -19.50 -0.09 2.71
N ASP A 93 -20.45 -0.66 3.46
CA ASP A 93 -21.52 0.08 4.13
C ASP A 93 -21.29 0.27 5.65
N ALA A 94 -20.13 -0.12 6.18
CA ALA A 94 -19.84 -0.08 7.61
C ALA A 94 -19.96 1.34 8.18
N GLY A 95 -19.44 2.34 7.45
CA GLY A 95 -19.54 3.75 7.84
C GLY A 95 -20.99 4.26 7.88
N ILE A 96 -21.78 3.89 6.86
CA ILE A 96 -23.20 4.25 6.74
C ILE A 96 -24.01 3.60 7.87
N LYS A 97 -23.80 2.31 8.12
CA LYS A 97 -24.44 1.57 9.22
C LYS A 97 -24.07 2.16 10.58
N ALA A 98 -22.79 2.48 10.81
CA ALA A 98 -22.35 3.11 12.04
C ALA A 98 -23.00 4.49 12.26
N ALA A 99 -23.09 5.31 11.20
CA ALA A 99 -23.77 6.60 11.25
C ALA A 99 -25.26 6.46 11.58
N ARG A 100 -25.96 5.51 10.94
CA ARG A 100 -27.38 5.21 11.22
C ARG A 100 -27.59 4.79 12.67
N THR A 101 -26.75 3.89 13.19
CA THR A 101 -26.81 3.45 14.59
C THR A 101 -26.56 4.59 15.56
N ARG A 102 -25.58 5.47 15.29
CA ARG A 102 -25.33 6.66 16.13
C ARG A 102 -26.55 7.58 16.20
N LYS A 103 -27.19 7.86 15.06
CA LYS A 103 -28.40 8.70 14.98
C LYS A 103 -29.55 8.09 15.78
N ALA A 104 -29.81 6.79 15.60
CA ALA A 104 -30.85 6.08 16.35
C ALA A 104 -30.60 6.08 17.86
N ARG A 105 -29.36 5.83 18.30
CA ARG A 105 -28.99 5.88 19.73
C ARG A 105 -29.17 7.27 20.33
N ALA A 106 -28.79 8.32 19.60
CA ALA A 106 -28.99 9.70 20.06
C ALA A 106 -30.48 10.04 20.23
N ALA A 107 -31.31 9.66 19.26
CA ALA A 107 -32.76 9.84 19.34
C ALA A 107 -33.37 9.05 20.53
N GLY A 108 -32.96 7.80 20.73
CA GLY A 108 -33.41 6.97 21.84
C GLY A 108 -33.06 7.56 23.21
N ARG A 109 -31.83 8.06 23.38
CA ARG A 109 -31.40 8.74 24.62
C ARG A 109 -32.23 10.00 24.90
N LYS A 110 -32.42 10.84 23.87
CA LYS A 110 -33.26 12.05 23.99
C LYS A 110 -34.70 11.71 24.39
N ALA A 111 -35.28 10.68 23.76
CA ALA A 111 -36.64 10.24 24.09
C ALA A 111 -36.74 9.70 25.53
N ALA A 112 -35.74 8.97 26.01
CA ALA A 112 -35.69 8.48 27.39
C ALA A 112 -35.60 9.64 28.40
N GLU A 113 -34.77 10.65 28.12
CA GLU A 113 -34.64 11.84 28.97
C GLU A 113 -35.95 12.63 29.05
N THR A 114 -36.63 12.85 27.93
CA THR A 114 -37.94 13.52 27.91
C THR A 114 -38.99 12.75 28.72
N ARG A 115 -39.03 11.41 28.60
CA ARG A 115 -39.96 10.58 29.40
C ARG A 115 -39.68 10.72 30.90
N ARG A 116 -38.40 10.70 31.30
CA ARG A 116 -37.98 10.89 32.69
C ARG A 116 -38.40 12.27 33.21
N ARG A 117 -38.21 13.34 32.43
CA ARG A 117 -38.63 14.71 32.78
C ARG A 117 -40.15 14.79 32.97
N ASN A 118 -40.92 14.25 32.02
CA ASN A 118 -42.38 14.28 32.07
C ASN A 118 -42.96 13.47 33.25
N GLN A 119 -42.30 12.39 33.66
CA GLN A 119 -42.69 11.63 34.86
C GLN A 119 -42.43 12.42 36.14
N GLN A 120 -41.32 13.17 36.21
CA GLN A 120 -41.00 14.03 37.35
C GLN A 120 -42.01 15.17 37.48
N THR A 121 -42.36 15.84 36.37
CA THR A 121 -43.36 16.92 36.36
C THR A 121 -44.77 16.45 36.67
N LYS A 122 -45.11 15.18 36.41
CA LYS A 122 -46.41 14.60 36.80
C LYS A 122 -46.50 14.19 38.26
N LYS A 123 -45.36 14.05 38.95
CA LYS A 123 -45.27 13.66 40.36
C LYS A 123 -45.12 14.85 41.32
N ALA A 124 -44.82 16.04 40.78
CA ALA A 124 -44.80 17.31 41.50
C ALA A 124 -46.18 17.97 41.40
#